data_AF-A0A2G9QLA3-F1
#
_entry.id   AF-A0A2G9QLA3-F1
#
_cell.length_a   1.000
_cell.length_b   1.000
_cell.length_c   1.000
_cell.angle_alpha   90.00
_cell.angle_beta   90.00
_cell.angle_gamma   90.00
#
_symmetry.space_group_name_H-M   'P 1'
#
loop_
_entity.id
_entity.type
_entity.pdbx_description
1 polymer ?
#
loop_
_entity_poly.entity_id
_entity_poly.type
_entity_poly.pdbx_seq_one_letter_code
_entity_poly.pdbx_strand_id
1 'polypeptide(L)'
;MPVDRDVYPEPPTKTPIRENLSGLPNPNILIQKVFFYAVDRPVTIFHDWIERQRASRKIYYYHRVFQRVPDLSQCLEDDLFCQYEAEMQWKRDL
;
A
#
# COMPACT_ATOMS: atom_id res chain seq x y z
N MET A 1 4.20 1.12 -5.22
CA MET A 1 3.23 2.18 -5.57
C MET A 1 2.94 2.93 -4.28
N PRO A 2 3.06 4.27 -4.26
CA PRO A 2 2.59 5.03 -3.11
C PRO A 2 1.11 4.70 -2.87
N VAL A 3 0.70 4.64 -1.60
CA VAL A 3 -0.70 4.40 -1.24
C VAL A 3 -1.49 5.65 -1.61
N ASP A 4 -2.52 5.49 -2.45
CA ASP A 4 -3.39 6.60 -2.85
C ASP A 4 -4.30 7.00 -1.69
N ARG A 5 -4.08 8.22 -1.17
CA ARG A 5 -4.82 8.77 -0.01
C ARG A 5 -6.28 9.10 -0.33
N ASP A 6 -6.65 9.21 -1.61
CA ASP A 6 -8.03 9.43 -2.03
C ASP A 6 -8.88 8.15 -1.90
N VAL A 7 -8.25 6.98 -2.08
CA VAL A 7 -8.88 5.66 -1.87
C VAL A 7 -8.84 5.28 -0.39
N TYR A 8 -7.73 5.59 0.28
CA TYR A 8 -7.52 5.33 1.72
C TYR A 8 -7.30 6.64 2.49
N PRO A 9 -8.38 7.35 2.86
CA PRO A 9 -8.26 8.62 3.57
C PRO A 9 -7.85 8.39 5.03
N GLU A 10 -6.72 9.00 5.41
CA GLU A 10 -6.29 9.07 6.81
C GLU A 10 -6.57 10.47 7.37
N PRO A 11 -7.17 10.59 8.58
CA PRO A 11 -7.34 11.88 9.21
C PRO A 11 -5.96 12.50 9.53
N PRO A 12 -5.84 13.83 9.52
CA PRO A 12 -4.57 14.47 9.85
C PRO A 12 -4.15 14.13 11.28
N THR A 13 -2.89 13.69 11.44
CA THR A 13 -2.32 13.38 12.74
C THR A 13 -2.25 14.64 13.61
N LYS A 14 -3.06 14.70 14.68
CA LYS A 14 -3.02 15.77 15.69
C LYS A 14 -2.29 15.27 16.93
N THR A 15 -1.00 15.55 17.04
CA THR A 15 -0.24 15.33 18.28
C THR A 15 -0.22 16.63 19.09
N PRO A 16 -0.62 16.61 20.38
CA PRO A 16 -0.53 17.80 21.21
C PRO A 16 0.94 18.18 21.44
N ILE A 17 1.21 19.47 21.62
CA ILE A 17 2.53 19.95 22.03
C ILE A 17 2.79 19.39 23.42
N ARG A 18 3.95 18.76 23.59
CA ARG A 18 4.34 18.20 24.87
C ARG A 18 4.83 19.31 25.80
N GLU A 19 4.06 19.62 26.83
CA GLU A 19 4.46 20.54 27.90
C GLU A 19 5.30 19.81 28.96
N ASN A 20 6.48 20.33 29.29
CA ASN A 20 7.34 19.77 30.34
C ASN A 20 6.93 20.36 31.69
N LEU A 21 5.97 19.73 32.37
CA LEU A 21 5.50 20.17 33.69
C LEU A 21 6.52 19.91 34.82
N SER A 22 7.57 19.12 34.56
CA SER A 22 8.62 18.77 35.52
C SER A 22 10.02 19.04 34.96
N GLY A 23 10.96 19.45 35.83
CA GLY A 23 12.37 19.70 35.48
C GLY A 23 13.21 18.43 35.27
N LEU A 24 12.60 17.25 35.36
CA LEU A 24 13.24 15.95 35.17
C LEU A 24 13.02 15.46 33.74
N PRO A 25 14.07 15.00 33.03
CA PRO A 25 13.92 14.47 31.68
C PRO A 25 13.11 13.17 31.70
N ASN A 26 12.03 13.14 30.94
CA ASN A 26 11.17 11.97 30.84
C ASN A 26 11.89 10.79 30.14
N PRO A 27 11.84 9.56 30.68
CA PRO A 27 12.59 8.41 30.17
C PRO A 27 12.18 8.01 28.75
N ASN A 28 10.92 8.23 28.37
CA ASN A 28 10.42 7.90 27.03
C ASN A 28 11.17 8.65 25.91
N ILE A 29 11.65 9.87 26.16
CA ILE A 29 12.42 10.64 25.17
C ILE A 29 13.77 9.98 24.92
N LEU A 30 14.40 9.48 25.99
CA LEU A 30 15.67 8.80 25.89
C LEU A 30 15.53 7.50 25.11
N ILE A 31 14.52 6.69 25.42
CA ILE A 31 14.24 5.43 24.73
C ILE A 31 13.98 5.69 23.23
N GLN A 32 13.15 6.69 22.90
CA GLN A 32 12.90 7.06 21.50
C GLN A 32 14.18 7.48 20.77
N LYS A 33 15.04 8.29 21.40
CA LYS A 33 16.33 8.69 20.83
C LYS A 33 17.26 7.49 20.62
N VAL A 34 17.36 6.60 21.61
CA VAL A 34 18.18 5.38 21.50
C VAL A 34 17.67 4.51 20.36
N PHE A 35 16.37 4.29 20.26
CA PHE A 35 15.77 3.53 19.16
C PHE A 35 16.08 4.17 17.79
N PHE A 36 15.92 5.49 17.69
CA PHE A 36 16.19 6.23 16.46
C PHE A 36 17.66 6.07 16.00
N TYR A 37 18.62 6.22 16.91
CA TYR A 37 20.04 6.13 16.56
C TYR A 37 20.54 4.69 16.40
N ALA A 38 20.04 3.75 17.19
CA ALA A 38 20.52 2.36 17.19
C ALA A 38 19.87 1.49 16.11
N VAL A 39 18.61 1.76 15.76
CA VAL A 39 17.83 0.89 14.86
C VAL A 39 17.38 1.65 13.62
N ASP A 40 16.65 2.75 13.78
CA ASP A 40 15.98 3.42 12.66
C ASP A 40 16.97 4.00 11.64
N ARG A 41 18.00 4.70 12.12
CA ARG A 41 19.05 5.30 11.28
C ARG A 41 19.84 4.27 10.47
N PRO A 42 20.42 3.19 11.05
CA PRO A 42 21.13 2.20 10.24
C PRO A 42 20.20 1.45 9.27
N VAL A 43 18.95 1.18 9.65
CA VAL A 43 17.96 0.57 8.74
C VAL A 43 17.66 1.48 7.55
N THR A 44 17.51 2.78 7.78
CA THR A 44 17.28 3.77 6.71
C THR A 44 18.46 3.81 5.74
N ILE A 45 19.70 3.84 6.24
CA ILE A 45 20.90 3.83 5.39
C ILE A 45 20.97 2.56 4.51
N PHE A 46 20.63 1.40 5.09
CA PHE A 46 20.60 0.14 4.35
C PHE A 46 19.47 0.12 3.30
N HIS A 47 18.29 0.63 3.65
CA HIS A 47 17.18 0.79 2.73
C HIS A 47 17.57 1.66 1.52
N ASP A 48 18.17 2.82 1.76
CA ASP A 48 18.65 3.72 0.72
C ASP A 48 19.69 3.05 -0.19
N TRP A 49 20.58 2.24 0.39
CA TRP A 49 21.57 1.50 -0.38
C TRP A 49 20.90 0.47 -1.32
N ILE A 50 19.93 -0.30 -0.82
CA ILE A 50 19.15 -1.24 -1.65
C ILE A 50 18.40 -0.48 -2.75
N GLU A 51 17.78 0.64 -2.40
CA GLU A 51 16.99 1.42 -3.36
C GLU A 51 17.88 1.97 -4.48
N ARG A 52 19.11 2.42 -4.19
CA ARG A 52 20.09 2.80 -5.23
C ARG A 52 20.40 1.65 -6.18
N GLN A 53 20.57 0.42 -5.66
CA GLN A 53 20.78 -0.76 -6.49
C GLN A 53 19.55 -1.07 -7.35
N ARG A 54 18.34 -1.02 -6.76
CA ARG A 54 17.07 -1.23 -7.50
C ARG A 54 16.84 -0.15 -8.56
N ALA A 55 17.22 1.09 -8.28
CA ALA A 55 17.10 2.20 -9.22
C ALA A 55 18.00 2.02 -10.46
N SER A 56 19.13 1.33 -10.33
CA SER A 56 19.98 0.96 -11.46
C SER A 56 19.36 -0.11 -12.37
N ARG A 57 18.44 -0.93 -11.84
CA ARG A 57 17.76 -2.04 -12.55
C ARG A 57 16.25 -1.96 -12.35
N LYS A 58 15.61 -0.92 -12.90
CA LYS A 58 14.15 -0.76 -12.82
C LYS A 58 13.44 -1.77 -13.73
N ILE A 59 12.61 -2.62 -13.12
CA ILE A 59 11.71 -3.54 -13.82
C ILE A 59 10.28 -3.01 -13.66
N TYR A 60 9.61 -2.77 -14.78
CA TYR A 60 8.23 -2.28 -14.80
C TYR A 60 7.25 -3.45 -14.84
N TYR A 61 6.16 -3.32 -14.10
CA TYR A 61 5.03 -4.23 -14.14
C TYR A 61 3.74 -3.41 -14.35
N TYR A 62 2.76 -3.99 -15.03
CA TYR A 62 1.50 -3.35 -15.34
C TYR A 62 0.34 -4.13 -14.73
N HIS A 63 -0.70 -3.42 -14.31
CA HIS A 63 -1.95 -4.04 -13.91
C HIS A 63 -2.75 -4.42 -15.16
N ARG A 64 -3.25 -5.65 -15.20
CA ARG A 64 -4.07 -6.13 -16.31
C ARG A 64 -5.47 -5.52 -16.21
N VAL A 65 -5.93 -4.91 -17.30
CA VAL A 65 -7.30 -4.42 -17.45
C VAL A 65 -8.10 -5.47 -18.22
N PHE A 66 -9.18 -5.98 -17.63
CA PHE A 66 -10.08 -6.91 -18.28
C PHE A 66 -11.21 -6.13 -18.95
N GLN A 67 -11.45 -6.41 -20.24
CA GLN A 67 -12.58 -5.83 -20.97
C GLN A 67 -13.89 -6.46 -20.48
N ARG A 68 -14.99 -5.71 -20.56
CA ARG A 68 -16.32 -6.21 -20.23
C ARG A 68 -16.82 -7.14 -21.35
N VAL A 69 -17.44 -8.23 -20.95
CA VAL A 69 -18.09 -9.25 -21.78
C VAL A 69 -19.61 -9.09 -21.57
N PRO A 70 -20.48 -9.46 -22.54
CA PRO A 70 -21.92 -9.55 -22.29
C PRO A 70 -22.26 -10.37 -21.04
N ASP A 71 -23.26 -9.90 -20.30
CA ASP A 71 -23.76 -10.60 -19.10
C ASP A 71 -24.55 -11.85 -19.49
N LEU A 72 -24.74 -12.75 -18.51
CA LEU A 72 -25.42 -14.03 -18.70
C LEU A 72 -26.85 -13.89 -19.27
N SER A 73 -27.52 -12.76 -19.03
CA SER A 73 -28.88 -12.48 -19.52
C SER A 73 -28.97 -12.26 -21.03
N GLN A 74 -27.85 -11.99 -21.70
CA GLN A 74 -27.79 -11.73 -23.14
C GLN A 74 -27.36 -12.97 -23.95
N CYS A 75 -26.92 -14.03 -23.26
CA CYS A 75 -26.47 -15.28 -23.89
C CYS A 75 -27.66 -16.19 -24.27
N LEU A 76 -27.47 -16.99 -25.32
CA LEU A 76 -28.37 -18.09 -25.66
C LEU A 76 -28.17 -19.26 -24.67
N GLU A 77 -29.22 -20.02 -24.40
CA GLU A 77 -29.20 -21.13 -23.42
C GLU A 77 -28.21 -22.25 -23.79
N ASP A 78 -27.95 -22.47 -25.08
CA ASP A 78 -27.03 -23.51 -25.55
C ASP A 78 -25.61 -23.00 -25.86
N ASP A 79 -25.33 -21.70 -25.69
CA ASP A 79 -24.01 -21.13 -25.95
C ASP A 79 -23.10 -21.19 -24.72
N LEU A 80 -22.38 -22.31 -24.61
CA LEU A 80 -21.43 -22.58 -23.52
C LEU A 80 -20.26 -21.58 -23.47
N PHE A 81 -19.84 -21.03 -24.62
CA PHE A 81 -18.71 -20.08 -24.65
C PHE A 81 -19.15 -18.74 -24.06
N CYS A 82 -20.30 -18.23 -24.48
CA CYS A 82 -20.88 -17.01 -23.95
C CYS A 82 -21.10 -17.11 -22.43
N GLN A 83 -21.69 -18.21 -21.97
CA GLN A 83 -21.94 -18.44 -20.54
C GLN A 83 -20.65 -18.52 -19.74
N TYR A 84 -19.62 -19.19 -20.25
CA TYR A 84 -18.33 -19.30 -19.58
C TYR A 84 -17.64 -17.94 -19.42
N GLU A 85 -17.62 -17.12 -20.47
CA GLU A 85 -16.99 -15.79 -20.40
C GLU A 85 -17.73 -14.87 -19.42
N ALA A 86 -19.07 -14.89 -19.45
CA ALA A 86 -19.91 -14.13 -18.52
C ALA A 86 -19.72 -14.56 -17.05
N GLU A 87 -19.68 -15.87 -16.77
CA GLU A 87 -19.40 -16.37 -15.43
C GLU A 87 -18.01 -15.97 -14.93
N MET A 88 -17.01 -16.01 -15.80
CA MET A 88 -15.65 -15.60 -15.46
C MET A 88 -15.57 -14.09 -15.21
N GLN A 89 -16.38 -13.28 -15.89
CA GLN A 89 -16.51 -11.87 -15.59
C GLN A 89 -17.14 -11.64 -14.21
N TRP A 90 -18.24 -12.32 -13.91
CA TRP A 90 -18.92 -12.26 -12.61
C TRP A 90 -18.00 -12.64 -11.45
N LYS A 91 -17.24 -13.73 -11.58
CA LYS A 91 -16.27 -14.20 -10.57
C LYS A 91 -15.14 -13.20 -10.28
N ARG A 92 -14.87 -12.24 -11.17
CA ARG A 92 -13.85 -11.20 -10.96
C ARG A 92 -14.43 -9.93 -10.33
N ASP A 93 -15.71 -9.67 -10.56
CA ASP A 93 -16.39 -8.46 -10.08
C ASP A 93 -16.97 -8.63 -8.68
N LEU A 94 -17.39 -9.85 -8.32
CA LEU A 94 -17.89 -10.22 -7.00
C LEU A 94 -16.76 -10.32 -5.97
#